data_AF-A0AAV4AA03-F1
#
_entry.id   AF-A0AAV4AA03-F1
#
_cell.length_a   1.000
_cell.length_b   1.000
_cell.length_c   1.000
_cell.angle_alpha   90.00
_cell.angle_beta   90.00
_cell.angle_gamma   90.00
#
_symmetry.space_group_name_H-M   'P 1'
#
loop_
_entity.id
_entity.type
_entity.pdbx_description
1 polymer ?
#
loop_
_entity_poly.entity_id
_entity_poly.type
_entity_poly.pdbx_seq_one_letter_code
_entity_poly.pdbx_strand_id
1 'polypeptide(L)'
;MSGNDTGDGDAQMQKFELYIKASAIDKETKGSCPICQQFFMITCLLGENQDDIDFKVFTVQADCPPKNFASGWSKKYPVVMVNSGRNKAGQDISGMMYDTFEDLEIFFASINKECPELKSANAPNQSAMAVVGNLYKYFNHFIAGQPEKALVGELRKLNEYLESQDTKFMVDNVLSFSDCHLLPRLQHIRVAGKAYRDFDIPKEFTYIWRYLKNAYEQDAFKSTMPSDQDIIKNYEKKACNVPKVKSKGNPTLEKFTYLMDVPEDILETIYNGTSASSDGGATQVEEAEVAPVPEPTPEVEPEQREPSPEPEPPVEAEQEPEAAPVEQQQQEEPEAAPVEQQPQQQEEEELEPTAAEQHQEPEPTAVEPSEEPQTGGTGDGGLEETSITTTTTEGTDTTEKIASSAPNGDVQGQVEAAQ
;
A
#
# COMPACT_ATOMS: atom_id res chain seq x y z
N MET A 1 -32.25 -5.25 46.18
CA MET A 1 -32.21 -5.25 44.71
C MET A 1 -31.43 -4.01 44.29
N SER A 2 -30.14 -4.17 44.05
CA SER A 2 -29.31 -3.16 43.42
C SER A 2 -28.51 -3.95 42.40
N GLY A 3 -29.02 -3.97 41.16
CA GLY A 3 -28.36 -4.61 40.06
C GLY A 3 -27.09 -3.83 39.74
N ASN A 4 -25.94 -4.49 39.88
CA ASN A 4 -24.76 -4.12 39.14
C ASN A 4 -25.08 -4.37 37.68
N ASP A 5 -25.34 -3.30 36.95
CA ASP A 5 -25.27 -3.31 35.50
C ASP A 5 -23.78 -3.27 35.13
N THR A 6 -23.14 -4.44 35.15
CA THR A 6 -21.90 -4.65 34.43
C THR A 6 -22.26 -4.55 32.96
N GLY A 7 -22.18 -3.32 32.42
CA GLY A 7 -22.22 -3.06 31.00
C GLY A 7 -21.17 -3.92 30.34
N ASP A 8 -21.64 -4.98 29.70
CA ASP A 8 -20.90 -5.81 28.78
C ASP A 8 -20.24 -4.87 27.77
N GLY A 9 -18.92 -4.91 27.71
CA GLY A 9 -18.12 -4.04 26.86
C GLY A 9 -18.32 -4.44 25.42
N ASP A 10 -19.43 -4.00 24.82
CA ASP A 10 -19.70 -4.14 23.39
C ASP A 10 -18.51 -3.52 22.66
N ALA A 11 -17.63 -4.37 22.13
CA ALA A 11 -16.42 -3.95 21.46
C ALA A 11 -16.85 -3.10 20.26
N GLN A 12 -16.73 -1.78 20.40
CA GLN A 12 -17.28 -0.86 19.41
C GLN A 12 -16.57 -1.07 18.07
N MET A 13 -17.30 -1.58 17.09
CA MET A 13 -16.81 -1.86 15.74
C MET A 13 -16.22 -0.60 15.09
N GLN A 14 -15.03 -0.74 14.53
CA GLN A 14 -14.32 0.28 13.78
C GLN A 14 -14.78 0.23 12.31
N LYS A 15 -15.67 1.15 11.95
CA LYS A 15 -16.27 1.28 10.62
C LYS A 15 -15.64 2.43 9.85
N PHE A 16 -15.07 2.15 8.68
CA PHE A 16 -14.47 3.18 7.84
C PHE A 16 -14.49 2.83 6.34
N GLU A 17 -14.22 3.83 5.52
CA GLU A 17 -14.19 3.72 4.07
C GLU A 17 -12.81 4.14 3.58
N LEU A 18 -12.19 3.30 2.75
CA LEU A 18 -10.92 3.57 2.10
C LEU A 18 -11.16 3.97 0.65
N TYR A 19 -10.81 5.20 0.29
CA TYR A 19 -10.90 5.72 -1.07
C TYR A 19 -9.53 5.63 -1.75
N ILE A 20 -9.46 4.86 -2.84
CA ILE A 20 -8.25 4.64 -3.65
C ILE A 20 -8.43 5.22 -5.05
N LYS A 21 -7.33 5.50 -5.76
CA LYS A 21 -7.43 5.94 -7.16
C LYS A 21 -8.03 4.84 -8.03
N ALA A 22 -8.98 5.21 -8.89
CA ALA A 22 -9.49 4.36 -9.95
C ALA A 22 -8.46 4.18 -11.08
N SER A 23 -8.67 3.15 -11.90
CA SER A 23 -7.93 2.89 -13.13
C SER A 23 -7.91 4.12 -14.02
N ALA A 24 -6.77 4.38 -14.64
CA ALA A 24 -6.65 5.44 -15.64
C ALA A 24 -7.25 5.03 -17.00
N ILE A 25 -7.56 3.74 -17.16
CA ILE A 25 -8.05 3.12 -18.39
C ILE A 25 -9.58 3.02 -18.36
N ASP A 26 -10.13 2.25 -17.41
CA ASP A 26 -11.58 1.97 -17.37
C ASP A 26 -12.35 2.90 -16.42
N LYS A 27 -11.65 3.67 -15.57
CA LYS A 27 -12.21 4.64 -14.64
C LYS A 27 -13.08 4.07 -13.51
N GLU A 28 -13.12 2.75 -13.36
CA GLU A 28 -13.96 2.04 -12.40
C GLU A 28 -13.14 1.10 -11.49
N THR A 29 -12.16 0.38 -12.03
CA THR A 29 -11.41 -0.62 -11.27
C THR A 29 -10.26 0.00 -10.47
N LYS A 30 -9.51 -0.83 -9.72
CA LYS A 30 -8.37 -0.40 -8.90
C LYS A 30 -7.27 0.21 -9.77
N GLY A 31 -6.89 1.46 -9.51
CA GLY A 31 -5.77 2.12 -10.19
C GLY A 31 -4.41 1.72 -9.64
N SER A 32 -3.35 1.98 -10.42
CA SER A 32 -1.98 1.57 -10.10
C SER A 32 -1.23 2.56 -9.18
N CYS A 33 -1.85 3.04 -8.11
CA CYS A 33 -1.14 3.90 -7.15
C CYS A 33 -0.47 3.02 -6.06
N PRO A 34 0.87 2.96 -5.97
CA PRO A 34 1.53 2.07 -4.99
C PRO A 34 1.18 2.38 -3.54
N ILE A 35 0.96 3.65 -3.20
CA ILE A 35 0.56 4.06 -1.85
C ILE A 35 -0.90 3.67 -1.56
N CYS A 36 -1.79 3.76 -2.55
CA CYS A 36 -3.16 3.24 -2.40
C CYS A 36 -3.14 1.74 -2.14
N GLN A 37 -2.36 0.97 -2.92
CA GLN A 37 -2.23 -0.48 -2.71
C GLN A 37 -1.63 -0.79 -1.33
N GLN A 38 -0.61 -0.06 -0.89
CA GLN A 38 0.01 -0.23 0.44
C GLN A 38 -1.03 -0.17 1.57
N PHE A 39 -1.85 0.89 1.60
CA PHE A 39 -2.87 1.02 2.65
C PHE A 39 -4.08 0.10 2.44
N PHE A 40 -4.39 -0.30 1.20
CA PHE A 40 -5.39 -1.32 0.95
C PHE A 40 -4.92 -2.68 1.51
N MET A 41 -3.66 -3.07 1.29
CA MET A 41 -3.10 -4.28 1.90
C MET A 41 -3.17 -4.23 3.43
N ILE A 42 -2.78 -3.11 4.05
CA ILE A 42 -2.90 -2.92 5.52
C ILE A 42 -4.36 -3.08 5.96
N THR A 43 -5.31 -2.53 5.20
CA THR A 43 -6.74 -2.62 5.50
C THR A 43 -7.22 -4.07 5.46
N CYS A 44 -6.88 -4.83 4.41
CA CYS A 44 -7.21 -6.26 4.30
C CYS A 44 -6.61 -7.05 5.46
N LEU A 45 -5.32 -6.87 5.76
CA LEU A 45 -4.65 -7.60 6.83
C LEU A 45 -5.23 -7.28 8.21
N LEU A 46 -5.64 -6.03 8.46
CA LEU A 46 -6.34 -5.70 9.70
C LEU A 46 -7.72 -6.35 9.77
N GLY A 47 -8.51 -6.31 8.69
CA GLY A 47 -9.83 -6.94 8.65
C GLY A 47 -9.78 -8.47 8.77
N GLU A 48 -8.73 -9.11 8.24
CA GLU A 48 -8.52 -10.56 8.34
C GLU A 48 -8.10 -11.01 9.76
N ASN A 49 -7.46 -10.12 10.54
CA ASN A 49 -6.87 -10.48 11.83
C ASN A 49 -7.52 -9.77 13.03
N GLN A 50 -8.57 -8.95 12.83
CA GLN A 50 -9.27 -8.24 13.90
C GLN A 50 -10.79 -8.25 13.64
N ASP A 51 -11.54 -8.90 14.52
CA ASP A 51 -12.98 -9.10 14.38
C ASP A 51 -13.81 -7.80 14.49
N ASP A 52 -13.23 -6.73 15.02
CA ASP A 52 -13.88 -5.44 15.23
C ASP A 52 -13.60 -4.41 14.13
N ILE A 53 -13.06 -4.84 12.98
CA ILE A 53 -12.83 -4.02 11.79
C ILE A 53 -13.90 -4.29 10.73
N ASP A 54 -14.60 -3.25 10.28
CA ASP A 54 -15.53 -3.29 9.15
C ASP A 54 -15.21 -2.14 8.19
N PHE A 55 -14.91 -2.47 6.94
CA PHE A 55 -14.49 -1.47 5.97
C PHE A 55 -15.08 -1.69 4.58
N LYS A 56 -15.14 -0.60 3.84
CA LYS A 56 -15.43 -0.59 2.40
C LYS A 56 -14.30 0.06 1.64
N VAL A 57 -14.12 -0.36 0.39
CA VAL A 57 -13.12 0.26 -0.48
C VAL A 57 -13.80 0.85 -1.70
N PHE A 58 -13.55 2.13 -1.93
CA PHE A 58 -14.09 2.87 -3.05
C PHE A 58 -12.99 3.28 -4.02
N THR A 59 -13.17 3.02 -5.31
CA THR A 59 -12.30 3.56 -6.36
C THR A 59 -12.80 4.94 -6.79
N VAL A 60 -11.87 5.88 -6.97
CA VAL A 60 -12.18 7.27 -7.28
C VAL A 60 -11.38 7.78 -8.46
N GLN A 61 -12.09 8.34 -9.43
CA GLN A 61 -11.46 9.07 -10.53
C GLN A 61 -10.80 10.34 -9.99
N ALA A 62 -9.48 10.46 -10.14
CA ALA A 62 -8.73 11.58 -9.53
C ALA A 62 -9.16 12.97 -10.05
N ASP A 63 -9.72 13.02 -11.26
CA ASP A 63 -10.30 14.19 -11.92
C ASP A 63 -11.78 14.45 -11.55
N CYS A 64 -12.44 13.50 -10.89
CA CYS A 64 -13.82 13.61 -10.42
C CYS A 64 -13.94 13.08 -8.97
N PRO A 65 -13.31 13.76 -7.98
CA PRO A 65 -13.38 13.35 -6.58
C PRO A 65 -14.80 13.54 -5.99
N PRO A 66 -15.20 12.73 -4.99
CA PRO A 66 -16.44 12.88 -4.26
C PRO A 66 -16.59 14.29 -3.67
N LYS A 67 -17.81 14.85 -3.76
CA LYS A 67 -18.12 16.20 -3.26
C LYS A 67 -18.00 16.34 -1.75
N ASN A 68 -18.07 15.23 -1.02
CA ASN A 68 -17.96 15.17 0.44
C ASN A 68 -16.52 15.16 0.94
N PHE A 69 -15.50 15.12 0.06
CA PHE A 69 -14.13 15.41 0.45
C PHE A 69 -14.11 16.86 0.97
N ALA A 70 -13.97 16.99 2.29
CA ALA A 70 -14.23 18.23 3.01
C ALA A 70 -13.38 19.41 2.50
N SER A 71 -13.80 20.63 2.85
CA SER A 71 -13.00 21.83 2.66
C SER A 71 -11.62 21.65 3.32
N GLY A 72 -10.56 21.58 2.52
CA GLY A 72 -9.20 21.35 3.02
C GLY A 72 -8.56 20.02 2.60
N TRP A 73 -9.26 19.17 1.83
CA TRP A 73 -8.67 17.95 1.28
C TRP A 73 -7.37 18.20 0.50
N SER A 74 -6.35 17.40 0.79
CA SER A 74 -4.98 17.51 0.30
C SER A 74 -4.82 17.20 -1.20
N LYS A 75 -5.90 16.74 -1.86
CA LYS A 75 -5.90 16.23 -3.24
C LYS A 75 -4.99 15.01 -3.44
N LYS A 76 -4.68 14.30 -2.36
CA LYS A 76 -3.90 13.06 -2.37
C LYS A 76 -4.80 11.88 -2.06
N TYR A 77 -4.32 10.72 -2.51
CA TYR A 77 -4.93 9.42 -2.25
C TYR A 77 -3.84 8.49 -1.67
N PRO A 78 -4.21 7.49 -0.86
CA PRO A 78 -5.59 7.17 -0.49
C PRO A 78 -6.18 8.14 0.54
N VAL A 79 -7.49 8.05 0.77
CA VAL A 79 -8.21 8.80 1.81
C VAL A 79 -8.98 7.81 2.66
N VAL A 80 -8.98 7.98 3.98
CA VAL A 80 -9.86 7.25 4.89
C VAL A 80 -10.93 8.19 5.44
N MET A 81 -12.19 7.75 5.36
CA MET A 81 -13.32 8.37 6.06
C MET A 81 -13.80 7.44 7.17
N VAL A 82 -13.80 7.90 8.42
CA VAL A 82 -14.26 7.07 9.53
C VAL A 82 -15.76 7.25 9.73
N ASN A 83 -16.52 6.16 9.56
CA ASN A 83 -17.97 6.17 9.74
C ASN A 83 -18.32 6.12 11.23
N SER A 84 -17.67 5.22 11.98
CA SER A 84 -17.79 5.15 13.43
C SER A 84 -16.61 4.40 14.05
N GLY A 85 -16.08 4.85 15.18
CA GLY A 85 -15.09 4.07 15.92
C GLY A 85 -14.32 4.89 16.96
N ARG A 86 -13.48 4.19 17.72
CA ARG A 86 -12.62 4.79 18.74
C ARG A 86 -11.19 4.34 18.53
N ASN A 87 -10.25 5.25 18.74
CA ASN A 87 -8.85 4.87 18.80
C ASN A 87 -8.55 4.08 20.09
N LYS A 88 -7.34 3.51 20.17
CA LYS A 88 -6.84 2.80 21.37
C LYS A 88 -6.89 3.58 22.68
N ALA A 89 -6.85 4.92 22.62
CA ALA A 89 -6.97 5.77 23.81
C ALA A 89 -8.43 5.98 24.24
N GLY A 90 -9.40 5.40 23.52
CA GLY A 90 -10.83 5.54 23.77
C GLY A 90 -11.44 6.83 23.21
N GLN A 91 -10.66 7.64 22.49
CA GLN A 91 -11.17 8.87 21.86
C GLN A 91 -12.03 8.51 20.65
N ASP A 92 -13.20 9.14 20.56
CA ASP A 92 -14.09 9.04 19.41
C ASP A 92 -13.44 9.70 18.18
N ILE A 93 -13.35 8.95 17.09
CA ILE A 93 -12.80 9.38 15.81
C ILE A 93 -13.84 9.33 14.68
N SER A 94 -15.12 9.17 15.04
CA SER A 94 -16.23 9.13 14.08
C SER A 94 -16.33 10.45 13.30
N GLY A 95 -16.50 10.36 11.98
CA GLY A 95 -16.58 11.51 11.07
C GLY A 95 -15.24 12.12 10.68
N MET A 96 -14.11 11.60 11.18
CA MET A 96 -12.78 12.10 10.83
C MET A 96 -12.34 11.64 9.44
N MET A 97 -11.58 12.48 8.75
CA MET A 97 -10.94 12.21 7.45
C MET A 97 -9.43 12.21 7.61
N TYR A 98 -8.75 11.24 6.99
CA TYR A 98 -7.30 11.12 6.94
C TYR A 98 -6.85 11.03 5.48
N ASP A 99 -6.08 12.01 5.00
CA ASP A 99 -5.78 12.18 3.56
C ASP A 99 -4.31 12.53 3.25
N THR A 100 -3.44 12.49 4.27
CA THR A 100 -1.99 12.55 4.11
C THR A 100 -1.37 11.21 4.48
N PHE A 101 -0.13 10.97 4.06
CA PHE A 101 0.55 9.71 4.34
C PHE A 101 0.74 9.52 5.86
N GLU A 102 1.14 10.60 6.54
CA GLU A 102 1.35 10.64 7.98
C GLU A 102 0.04 10.41 8.74
N ASP A 103 -1.05 11.06 8.32
CA ASP A 103 -2.37 10.90 8.93
C ASP A 103 -2.91 9.47 8.79
N LEU A 104 -2.70 8.84 7.63
CA LEU A 104 -3.07 7.45 7.40
C LEU A 104 -2.29 6.50 8.31
N GLU A 105 -0.98 6.68 8.46
CA GLU A 105 -0.18 5.88 9.40
C GLU A 105 -0.70 6.03 10.84
N ILE A 106 -1.00 7.26 11.27
CA ILE A 106 -1.58 7.54 12.58
C ILE A 106 -2.91 6.81 12.73
N PHE A 107 -3.81 6.92 11.75
CA PHE A 107 -5.11 6.26 11.77
C PHE A 107 -4.97 4.75 11.94
N PHE A 108 -4.24 4.06 11.04
CA PHE A 108 -4.08 2.61 11.09
C PHE A 108 -3.37 2.15 12.36
N ALA A 109 -2.36 2.88 12.84
CA ALA A 109 -1.72 2.60 14.12
C ALA A 109 -2.70 2.76 15.30
N SER A 110 -3.63 3.72 15.21
CA SER A 110 -4.60 4.03 16.27
C SER A 110 -5.70 2.98 16.44
N ILE A 111 -6.03 2.24 15.38
CA ILE A 111 -7.07 1.19 15.39
C ILE A 111 -6.49 -0.23 15.50
N ASN A 112 -5.23 -0.45 15.13
CA ASN A 112 -4.61 -1.77 15.08
C ASN A 112 -4.31 -2.38 16.47
N LYS A 113 -5.19 -3.22 16.99
CA LYS A 113 -5.02 -3.83 18.33
C LYS A 113 -4.11 -5.06 18.32
N GLU A 114 -4.22 -5.91 17.30
CA GLU A 114 -3.71 -7.30 17.35
C GLU A 114 -2.51 -7.57 16.44
N CYS A 115 -2.16 -6.65 15.53
CA CYS A 115 -1.15 -6.87 14.48
C CYS A 115 0.09 -5.97 14.69
N PRO A 116 0.99 -6.27 15.66
CA PRO A 116 2.18 -5.45 15.93
C PRO A 116 3.13 -5.26 14.72
N GLU A 117 3.20 -6.23 13.82
CA GLU A 117 3.96 -6.24 12.57
C GLU A 117 3.50 -5.17 11.57
N LEU A 118 2.22 -4.75 11.63
CA LEU A 118 1.66 -3.71 10.76
C LEU A 118 1.90 -2.28 11.28
N LYS A 119 2.61 -2.11 12.41
CA LYS A 119 2.93 -0.79 12.96
C LYS A 119 4.24 -0.26 12.34
N SER A 120 4.17 0.86 11.64
CA SER A 120 5.35 1.51 11.01
C SER A 120 6.44 1.85 12.03
N ALA A 121 6.04 2.23 13.24
CA ALA A 121 6.96 2.64 14.31
C ALA A 121 7.72 1.47 14.98
N ASN A 122 7.46 0.20 14.65
CA ASN A 122 8.23 -0.90 15.25
C ASN A 122 9.68 -0.90 14.70
N ALA A 123 10.66 -1.25 15.55
CA ALA A 123 12.08 -1.18 15.18
C ALA A 123 12.48 -2.06 13.97
N PRO A 124 11.92 -3.29 13.81
CA PRO A 124 12.17 -4.10 12.63
C PRO A 124 11.72 -3.43 11.33
N ASN A 125 10.49 -2.85 11.29
CA ASN A 125 10.01 -2.14 10.11
C ASN A 125 10.86 -0.90 9.83
N GLN A 126 11.29 -0.13 10.84
CA GLN A 126 12.18 1.02 10.60
C GLN A 126 13.49 0.61 9.91
N SER A 127 14.06 -0.52 10.32
CA SER A 127 15.27 -1.08 9.73
C SER A 127 15.03 -1.57 8.30
N ALA A 128 13.96 -2.34 8.07
CA ALA A 128 13.52 -2.77 6.74
C ALA A 128 13.26 -1.58 5.79
N MET A 129 12.58 -0.54 6.28
CA MET A 129 12.27 0.67 5.53
C MET A 129 13.53 1.44 5.09
N ALA A 130 14.57 1.47 5.92
CA ALA A 130 15.84 2.09 5.56
C ALA A 130 16.53 1.39 4.37
N VAL A 131 16.39 0.06 4.26
CA VAL A 131 16.93 -0.73 3.14
C VAL A 131 16.20 -0.40 1.83
N VAL A 132 14.88 -0.25 1.86
CA VAL A 132 14.05 -0.13 0.64
C VAL A 132 13.75 1.31 0.22
N GLY A 133 14.07 2.30 1.06
CA GLY A 133 13.67 3.70 0.86
C GLY A 133 14.11 4.33 -0.47
N ASN A 134 15.21 3.87 -1.06
CA ASN A 134 15.71 4.39 -2.33
C ASN A 134 15.31 3.56 -3.56
N LEU A 135 14.77 2.35 -3.38
CA LEU A 135 14.50 1.41 -4.46
C LEU A 135 13.58 2.03 -5.53
N TYR A 136 12.44 2.58 -5.09
CA TYR A 136 11.46 3.16 -6.00
C TYR A 136 11.96 4.46 -6.65
N LYS A 137 12.77 5.26 -5.95
CA LYS A 137 13.41 6.46 -6.51
C LYS A 137 14.31 6.08 -7.68
N TYR A 138 15.21 5.11 -7.51
CA TYR A 138 16.12 4.67 -8.57
C TYR A 138 15.40 3.92 -9.70
N PHE A 139 14.30 3.23 -9.40
CA PHE A 139 13.41 2.70 -10.45
C PHE A 139 12.83 3.82 -11.32
N ASN A 140 12.31 4.90 -10.73
CA ASN A 140 11.78 6.02 -11.51
C ASN A 140 12.86 6.70 -12.37
N HIS A 141 14.08 6.85 -11.84
CA HIS A 141 15.23 7.32 -12.63
C HIS A 141 15.55 6.38 -13.80
N PHE A 142 15.54 5.07 -13.56
CA PHE A 142 15.79 4.05 -14.59
C PHE A 142 14.74 4.07 -15.71
N ILE A 143 13.46 4.17 -15.35
CA ILE A 143 12.34 4.33 -16.30
C ILE A 143 12.48 5.62 -17.11
N ALA A 144 12.91 6.72 -16.47
CA ALA A 144 13.20 8.00 -17.13
C ALA A 144 14.48 7.98 -18.01
N GLY A 145 15.18 6.84 -18.11
CA GLY A 145 16.29 6.63 -19.04
C GLY A 145 17.68 6.60 -18.42
N GLN A 146 17.79 6.68 -17.10
CA GLN A 146 19.07 6.42 -16.45
C GLN A 146 19.48 4.94 -16.59
N PRO A 147 20.79 4.62 -16.50
CA PRO A 147 21.26 3.24 -16.49
C PRO A 147 20.72 2.43 -15.31
N GLU A 148 20.57 1.12 -15.48
CA GLU A 148 20.04 0.21 -14.46
C GLU A 148 20.95 0.03 -13.24
N LYS A 149 22.23 0.41 -13.33
CA LYS A 149 23.25 0.17 -12.29
C LYS A 149 22.79 0.57 -10.88
N ALA A 150 22.13 1.73 -10.76
CA ALA A 150 21.66 2.20 -9.45
C ALA A 150 20.45 1.40 -8.94
N LEU A 151 19.50 1.05 -9.82
CA LEU A 151 18.37 0.18 -9.50
C LEU A 151 18.84 -1.21 -9.07
N VAL A 152 19.75 -1.82 -9.84
CA VAL A 152 20.34 -3.11 -9.52
C VAL A 152 21.13 -3.06 -8.19
N GLY A 153 21.77 -1.93 -7.90
CA GLY A 153 22.41 -1.69 -6.60
C GLY A 153 21.45 -1.73 -5.42
N GLU A 154 20.26 -1.11 -5.54
CA GLU A 154 19.24 -1.19 -4.50
C GLU A 154 18.58 -2.57 -4.40
N LEU A 155 18.34 -3.25 -5.53
CA LEU A 155 17.85 -4.63 -5.53
C LEU A 155 18.86 -5.57 -4.85
N ARG A 156 20.16 -5.36 -5.03
CA ARG A 156 21.19 -6.14 -4.34
C ARG A 156 21.12 -5.96 -2.83
N LYS A 157 21.02 -4.73 -2.34
CA LYS A 157 20.87 -4.45 -0.90
C LYS A 157 19.61 -5.13 -0.33
N LEU A 158 18.50 -5.08 -1.06
CA LEU A 158 17.28 -5.77 -0.67
C LEU A 158 17.48 -7.30 -0.61
N ASN A 159 18.15 -7.88 -1.61
CA ASN A 159 18.41 -9.31 -1.62
C ASN A 159 19.30 -9.74 -0.45
N GLU A 160 20.39 -9.00 -0.18
CA GLU A 160 21.28 -9.24 0.97
C GLU A 160 20.54 -9.09 2.31
N TYR A 161 19.62 -8.13 2.41
CA TYR A 161 18.76 -7.99 3.58
C TYR A 161 17.85 -9.21 3.75
N LEU A 162 17.10 -9.62 2.71
CA LEU A 162 16.22 -10.80 2.75
C LEU A 162 16.97 -12.11 3.02
N GLU A 163 18.23 -12.22 2.56
CA GLU A 163 19.13 -13.32 2.88
C GLU A 163 19.48 -13.37 4.37
N SER A 164 19.71 -12.20 4.98
CA SER A 164 20.02 -12.10 6.40
C SER A 164 18.83 -12.39 7.34
N GLN A 165 17.61 -12.45 6.80
CA GLN A 165 16.40 -12.75 7.57
C GLN A 165 16.07 -14.25 7.54
N ASP A 166 15.80 -14.82 8.71
CA ASP A 166 15.30 -16.20 8.86
C ASP A 166 13.75 -16.25 8.83
N THR A 167 13.16 -15.53 7.87
CA THR A 167 11.71 -15.30 7.80
C THR A 167 11.19 -15.32 6.36
N LYS A 168 9.88 -15.55 6.21
CA LYS A 168 9.18 -15.57 4.91
C LYS A 168 9.16 -14.21 4.22
N PHE A 169 9.03 -13.14 5.00
CA PHE A 169 8.89 -11.75 4.55
C PHE A 169 9.93 -10.82 5.18
N MET A 170 9.78 -9.49 5.06
CA MET A 170 10.84 -8.54 5.43
C MET A 170 11.24 -8.59 6.90
N VAL A 171 10.29 -8.85 7.81
CA VAL A 171 10.55 -8.79 9.26
C VAL A 171 9.99 -9.99 10.03
N ASP A 172 9.05 -10.75 9.45
CA ASP A 172 8.41 -11.91 10.09
C ASP A 172 7.91 -12.91 9.03
N ASN A 173 7.30 -14.02 9.46
CA ASN A 173 6.66 -15.02 8.61
C ASN A 173 5.25 -14.62 8.16
N VAL A 174 4.75 -13.48 8.63
CA VAL A 174 3.50 -12.82 8.23
C VAL A 174 3.80 -11.47 7.59
N LEU A 175 2.89 -10.95 6.77
CA LEU A 175 3.07 -9.66 6.10
C LEU A 175 3.08 -8.51 7.11
N SER A 176 4.08 -7.64 7.00
CA SER A 176 4.29 -6.47 7.84
C SER A 176 4.02 -5.16 7.10
N PHE A 177 4.12 -4.04 7.82
CA PHE A 177 4.06 -2.70 7.23
C PHE A 177 5.09 -2.52 6.09
N SER A 178 6.33 -2.98 6.29
CA SER A 178 7.39 -2.88 5.29
C SER A 178 7.09 -3.72 4.04
N ASP A 179 6.42 -4.86 4.19
CA ASP A 179 5.99 -5.68 3.06
C ASP A 179 4.91 -4.97 2.24
N CYS A 180 3.90 -4.41 2.90
CA CYS A 180 2.84 -3.59 2.28
C CYS A 180 3.42 -2.37 1.54
N HIS A 181 4.54 -1.81 2.02
CA HIS A 181 5.25 -0.76 1.30
C HIS A 181 6.01 -1.30 0.07
N LEU A 182 6.77 -2.38 0.25
CA LEU A 182 7.70 -2.88 -0.76
C LEU A 182 6.99 -3.58 -1.94
N LEU A 183 6.01 -4.44 -1.66
CA LEU A 183 5.40 -5.32 -2.66
C LEU A 183 4.75 -4.57 -3.84
N PRO A 184 3.95 -3.51 -3.64
CA PRO A 184 3.44 -2.69 -4.74
C PRO A 184 4.56 -2.15 -5.63
N ARG A 185 5.68 -1.73 -5.03
CA ARG A 185 6.81 -1.13 -5.73
C ARG A 185 7.60 -2.18 -6.52
N LEU A 186 7.82 -3.37 -5.97
CA LEU A 186 8.43 -4.49 -6.69
C LEU A 186 7.58 -4.92 -7.89
N GLN A 187 6.26 -5.00 -7.72
CA GLN A 187 5.36 -5.34 -8.83
C GLN A 187 5.46 -4.33 -9.96
N HIS A 188 5.50 -3.04 -9.62
CA HIS A 188 5.72 -1.97 -10.59
C HIS A 188 7.09 -2.08 -11.30
N ILE A 189 8.15 -2.43 -10.56
CA ILE A 189 9.49 -2.67 -11.14
C ILE A 189 9.44 -3.78 -12.17
N ARG A 190 8.78 -4.91 -11.86
CA ARG A 190 8.65 -6.03 -12.80
C ARG A 190 7.88 -5.65 -14.05
N VAL A 191 6.65 -5.15 -13.88
CA VAL A 191 5.74 -4.91 -15.01
C VAL A 191 6.24 -3.77 -15.91
N ALA A 192 6.49 -2.58 -15.34
CA ALA A 192 6.90 -1.43 -16.14
C ALA A 192 8.38 -1.49 -16.54
N GLY A 193 9.25 -2.12 -15.74
CA GLY A 193 10.63 -2.41 -16.13
C GLY A 193 10.68 -3.28 -17.39
N LYS A 194 9.88 -4.36 -17.42
CA LYS A 194 9.77 -5.23 -18.59
C LYS A 194 9.20 -4.49 -19.79
N ALA A 195 8.08 -3.79 -19.62
CA ALA A 195 7.37 -3.15 -20.72
C ALA A 195 8.15 -2.02 -21.42
N TYR A 196 8.90 -1.20 -20.66
CA TYR A 196 9.56 -0.01 -21.20
C TYR A 196 11.07 -0.14 -21.41
N ARG A 197 11.71 -1.10 -20.75
CA ARG A 197 13.17 -1.21 -20.73
C ARG A 197 13.68 -2.63 -20.94
N ASP A 198 12.79 -3.61 -21.20
CA ASP A 198 13.09 -5.04 -21.27
C ASP A 198 13.92 -5.53 -20.06
N PHE A 199 13.62 -4.97 -18.89
CA PHE A 199 14.32 -5.26 -17.64
C PHE A 199 13.56 -6.32 -16.84
N ASP A 200 14.29 -7.31 -16.36
CA ASP A 200 13.85 -8.29 -15.39
C ASP A 200 14.74 -8.21 -14.14
N ILE A 201 14.20 -8.55 -12.96
CA ILE A 201 15.00 -8.66 -11.74
C ILE A 201 16.07 -9.75 -11.97
N PRO A 202 17.37 -9.46 -11.74
CA PRO A 202 18.42 -10.43 -11.98
C PRO A 202 18.17 -11.76 -11.26
N LYS A 203 18.36 -12.88 -11.97
CA LYS A 203 18.05 -14.22 -11.46
C LYS A 203 18.90 -14.63 -10.27
N GLU A 204 20.10 -14.05 -10.14
CA GLU A 204 20.97 -14.25 -8.98
C GLU A 204 20.40 -13.69 -7.67
N PHE A 205 19.38 -12.83 -7.72
CA PHE A 205 18.69 -12.32 -6.53
C PHE A 205 17.62 -13.30 -6.04
N THR A 206 18.06 -14.51 -5.69
CA THR A 206 17.21 -15.65 -5.31
C THR A 206 16.29 -15.35 -4.14
N TYR A 207 16.70 -14.55 -3.16
CA TYR A 207 15.89 -14.21 -1.99
C TYR A 207 14.76 -13.23 -2.34
N ILE A 208 14.96 -12.33 -3.31
CA ILE A 208 13.87 -11.52 -3.86
C ILE A 208 12.85 -12.41 -4.58
N TRP A 209 13.31 -13.37 -5.37
CA TRP A 209 12.43 -14.30 -6.06
C TRP A 209 11.65 -15.21 -5.10
N ARG A 210 12.30 -15.70 -4.03
CA ARG A 210 11.64 -16.41 -2.92
C ARG A 210 10.57 -15.53 -2.27
N TYR A 211 10.90 -14.29 -1.97
CA TYR A 211 9.99 -13.31 -1.38
C TYR A 211 8.78 -13.03 -2.28
N LEU A 212 8.98 -12.82 -3.57
CA LEU A 212 7.89 -12.63 -4.54
C LEU A 212 7.00 -13.87 -4.68
N LYS A 213 7.59 -15.08 -4.75
CA LYS A 213 6.83 -16.33 -4.74
C LYS A 213 5.89 -16.40 -3.53
N ASN A 214 6.45 -16.16 -2.35
CA ASN A 214 5.72 -16.13 -1.09
C ASN A 214 4.59 -15.10 -1.08
N ALA A 215 4.84 -13.91 -1.64
CA ALA A 215 3.86 -12.83 -1.72
C ALA A 215 2.72 -13.13 -2.71
N TYR A 216 2.99 -13.76 -3.85
CA TYR A 216 1.96 -14.17 -4.81
C TYR A 216 1.01 -15.25 -4.25
N GLU A 217 1.35 -15.88 -3.14
CA GLU A 217 0.44 -16.79 -2.41
C GLU A 217 -0.48 -16.03 -1.43
N GLN A 218 -0.20 -14.76 -1.10
CA GLN A 218 -0.96 -13.98 -0.12
C GLN A 218 -2.17 -13.28 -0.74
N ASP A 219 -3.36 -13.47 -0.17
CA ASP A 219 -4.61 -12.90 -0.67
C ASP A 219 -4.66 -11.37 -0.55
N ALA A 220 -4.16 -10.80 0.55
CA ALA A 220 -4.01 -9.35 0.72
C ALA A 220 -3.19 -8.70 -0.40
N PHE A 221 -2.17 -9.38 -0.94
CA PHE A 221 -1.40 -8.85 -2.06
C PHE A 221 -2.10 -9.11 -3.41
N LYS A 222 -2.54 -10.34 -3.67
CA LYS A 222 -3.22 -10.72 -4.92
C LYS A 222 -4.47 -9.87 -5.20
N SER A 223 -5.32 -9.70 -4.20
CA SER A 223 -6.64 -9.05 -4.34
C SER A 223 -6.55 -7.53 -4.49
N THR A 224 -5.43 -6.93 -4.07
CA THR A 224 -5.20 -5.48 -4.10
C THR A 224 -4.37 -5.02 -5.30
N MET A 225 -3.78 -5.94 -6.06
CA MET A 225 -3.00 -5.59 -7.25
C MET A 225 -3.86 -4.93 -8.34
N PRO A 226 -3.35 -3.85 -8.97
CA PRO A 226 -3.91 -3.33 -10.22
C PRO A 226 -3.58 -4.27 -11.39
N SER A 227 -4.23 -4.07 -12.53
CA SER A 227 -3.87 -4.77 -13.76
C SER A 227 -2.47 -4.38 -14.25
N ASP A 228 -1.80 -5.27 -14.99
CA ASP A 228 -0.52 -4.92 -15.63
C ASP A 228 -0.68 -3.71 -16.56
N GLN A 229 -1.82 -3.62 -17.26
CA GLN A 229 -2.17 -2.52 -18.17
C GLN A 229 -2.21 -1.17 -17.45
N ASP A 230 -2.81 -1.10 -16.25
CA ASP A 230 -2.82 0.11 -15.44
C ASP A 230 -1.43 0.52 -14.98
N ILE A 231 -0.61 -0.44 -14.54
CA ILE A 231 0.78 -0.18 -14.16
C ILE A 231 1.53 0.41 -15.35
N ILE A 232 1.45 -0.22 -16.51
CA ILE A 232 2.10 0.26 -17.74
C ILE A 232 1.63 1.69 -18.05
N LYS A 233 0.31 1.91 -18.08
CA LYS A 233 -0.29 3.22 -18.36
C LYS A 233 0.22 4.33 -17.43
N ASN A 234 0.43 4.03 -16.15
CA ASN A 234 0.93 5.00 -15.17
C ASN A 234 2.37 5.49 -15.44
N TYR A 235 3.20 4.73 -16.16
CA TYR A 235 4.56 5.15 -16.53
C TYR A 235 4.69 5.71 -17.95
N GLU A 236 3.65 5.62 -18.77
CA GLU A 236 3.68 6.01 -20.19
C GLU A 236 4.29 7.39 -20.44
N LYS A 237 3.93 8.39 -19.63
CA LYS A 237 4.45 9.77 -19.77
C LYS A 237 5.89 9.97 -19.25
N LYS A 238 6.39 9.05 -18.41
CA LYS A 238 7.70 9.15 -17.75
C LYS A 238 8.78 8.31 -18.44
N ALA A 239 8.40 7.30 -19.21
CA ALA A 239 9.33 6.36 -19.81
C ALA A 239 10.11 6.95 -20.99
N CYS A 240 11.43 6.73 -21.05
CA CYS A 240 12.30 7.25 -22.12
C CYS A 240 12.17 6.52 -23.47
N ASN A 241 11.60 5.31 -23.46
CA ASN A 241 11.47 4.43 -24.63
C ASN A 241 10.04 3.90 -24.75
N VAL A 242 9.06 4.79 -24.83
CA VAL A 242 7.67 4.38 -25.09
C VAL A 242 7.63 3.61 -26.42
N PRO A 243 7.31 2.30 -26.41
CA PRO A 243 7.19 1.57 -27.65
C PRO A 243 6.18 2.30 -28.52
N LYS A 244 6.54 2.67 -29.77
CA LYS A 244 5.63 3.28 -30.75
C LYS A 244 4.62 2.25 -31.27
N VAL A 245 4.16 1.35 -30.42
CA VAL A 245 3.13 0.38 -30.76
C VAL A 245 1.83 1.16 -30.81
N LYS A 246 1.31 1.36 -32.02
CA LYS A 246 -0.07 1.79 -32.22
C LYS A 246 -0.93 0.72 -31.56
N SER A 247 -1.50 0.99 -30.39
CA SER A 247 -2.46 0.09 -29.76
C SER A 247 -3.54 -0.22 -30.80
N LYS A 248 -3.63 -1.47 -31.24
CA LYS A 248 -4.56 -1.93 -32.28
C LYS A 248 -5.93 -2.24 -31.68
N GLY A 249 -6.41 -1.44 -30.73
CA GLY A 249 -7.67 -1.67 -30.05
C GLY A 249 -8.00 -0.59 -29.04
N ASN A 250 -9.25 -0.63 -28.54
CA ASN A 250 -9.67 0.18 -27.40
C ASN A 250 -9.02 -0.40 -26.13
N PRO A 251 -8.19 0.37 -25.39
CA PRO A 251 -7.55 -0.10 -24.15
C PRO A 251 -8.53 -0.63 -23.10
N THR A 252 -9.78 -0.15 -23.09
CA THR A 252 -10.82 -0.63 -22.16
C THR A 252 -11.36 -2.02 -22.50
N LEU A 253 -11.04 -2.56 -23.67
CA LEU A 253 -11.45 -3.90 -24.10
C LEU A 253 -10.33 -4.95 -23.93
N GLU A 254 -9.15 -4.53 -23.47
CA GLU A 254 -8.05 -5.45 -23.21
C GLU A 254 -8.33 -6.26 -21.95
N LYS A 255 -8.12 -7.58 -22.00
CA LYS A 255 -8.29 -8.46 -20.84
C LYS A 255 -7.20 -8.14 -19.83
N PHE A 256 -7.57 -7.94 -18.57
CA PHE A 256 -6.60 -7.75 -17.48
C PHE A 256 -5.64 -8.94 -17.38
N THR A 257 -4.36 -8.61 -17.26
CA THR A 257 -3.30 -9.56 -16.94
C THR A 257 -2.63 -9.16 -15.63
N TYR A 258 -1.99 -10.16 -15.00
CA TYR A 258 -1.28 -9.99 -13.74
C TYR A 258 0.01 -10.80 -13.78
N LEU A 259 1.16 -10.12 -13.82
CA LEU A 259 2.47 -10.74 -13.83
C LEU A 259 2.81 -11.32 -12.45
N MET A 260 2.70 -12.64 -12.28
CA MET A 260 3.00 -13.34 -11.01
C MET A 260 3.93 -14.54 -11.17
N ASP A 261 4.52 -14.71 -12.36
CA ASP A 261 5.45 -15.81 -12.63
C ASP A 261 6.76 -15.64 -11.86
N VAL A 262 7.41 -16.75 -11.56
CA VAL A 262 8.75 -16.83 -10.98
C VAL A 262 9.58 -17.74 -11.89
N PRO A 263 10.82 -17.39 -12.25
CA PRO A 263 11.63 -18.22 -13.14
C PRO A 263 11.79 -19.66 -12.63
N GLU A 264 11.51 -20.65 -13.48
CA GLU A 264 11.48 -22.08 -13.11
C GLU A 264 12.81 -22.57 -12.52
N ASP A 265 13.93 -22.12 -13.08
CA ASP A 265 15.28 -22.45 -12.61
C ASP A 265 15.54 -21.96 -11.17
N ILE A 266 14.86 -20.89 -10.77
CA ILE A 266 14.93 -20.37 -9.40
C ILE A 266 13.98 -21.14 -8.47
N LEU A 267 12.82 -21.58 -8.96
CA LEU A 267 11.91 -22.43 -8.18
C LEU A 267 12.59 -23.72 -7.73
N GLU A 268 13.29 -24.41 -8.64
CA GLU A 268 14.05 -25.62 -8.31
C GLU A 268 15.09 -25.35 -7.20
N THR A 269 15.79 -24.22 -7.28
CA THR A 269 16.78 -23.81 -6.28
C THR A 269 16.15 -23.55 -4.91
N ILE A 270 15.00 -22.87 -4.88
CA ILE A 270 14.25 -22.59 -3.64
C ILE A 270 13.78 -23.88 -2.97
N TYR A 271 13.24 -24.83 -3.75
CA TYR A 271 12.75 -26.10 -3.20
C TYR A 271 13.89 -27.00 -2.68
N ASN A 272 14.98 -27.12 -3.44
CA ASN A 272 16.11 -27.97 -3.06
C ASN A 272 16.90 -27.42 -1.86
N GLY A 273 16.92 -26.09 -1.66
CA GLY A 273 17.51 -25.47 -0.47
C GLY A 273 16.70 -25.69 0.81
N THR A 274 15.37 -25.90 0.70
CA THR A 274 14.49 -26.10 1.85
C THR A 274 14.62 -27.52 2.44
N SER A 275 15.07 -28.51 1.66
CA SER A 275 15.33 -29.87 2.12
C SER A 275 16.62 -30.05 2.94
N ALA A 276 17.44 -29.01 3.12
CA ALA A 276 18.74 -29.11 3.79
C ALA A 276 18.76 -28.63 5.26
N SER A 277 17.64 -28.13 5.79
CA SER A 277 17.59 -27.48 7.11
C SER A 277 16.64 -28.14 8.13
N SER A 278 16.31 -29.42 7.94
CA SER A 278 15.61 -30.21 8.96
C SER A 278 16.18 -31.62 9.01
N ASP A 279 17.26 -31.82 9.78
CA ASP A 279 17.59 -33.14 10.30
C ASP A 279 17.77 -33.05 11.81
N GLY A 280 16.63 -33.04 12.50
CA GLY A 280 16.54 -33.55 13.86
C GLY A 280 16.56 -35.06 13.77
N GLY A 281 17.71 -35.65 14.08
CA GLY A 281 17.98 -37.07 13.90
C GLY A 281 16.94 -37.96 14.60
N ALA A 282 16.23 -38.74 13.80
CA ALA A 282 15.55 -39.96 14.22
C ALA A 282 16.26 -41.13 13.54
N THR A 283 17.26 -41.70 14.22
CA THR A 283 17.97 -42.89 13.73
C THR A 283 17.05 -44.09 13.83
N GLN A 284 16.65 -44.63 12.68
CA GLN A 284 16.05 -45.97 12.59
C GLN A 284 17.13 -47.01 12.83
N VAL A 285 16.85 -47.91 13.77
CA VAL A 285 17.65 -49.11 14.05
C VAL A 285 17.39 -50.16 12.97
N GLU A 286 18.44 -50.51 12.21
CA GLU A 286 18.51 -51.79 11.50
C GLU A 286 19.37 -52.78 12.30
N GLU A 287 18.81 -53.98 12.40
CA GLU A 287 19.27 -55.13 13.17
C GLU A 287 20.36 -55.89 12.39
N ALA A 288 21.55 -56.05 12.97
CA ALA A 288 22.52 -57.05 12.52
C ALA A 288 23.33 -57.61 13.70
N GLU A 289 23.28 -58.93 13.79
CA GLU A 289 23.75 -59.87 14.81
C GLU A 289 25.28 -60.04 14.82
N VAL A 290 25.94 -59.89 15.98
CA VAL A 290 27.21 -60.59 16.33
C VAL A 290 27.29 -60.85 17.86
N ALA A 291 27.59 -62.10 18.22
CA ALA A 291 27.74 -62.65 19.58
C ALA A 291 29.12 -62.35 20.26
N PRO A 292 29.49 -62.94 21.42
CA PRO A 292 29.24 -62.43 22.77
C PRO A 292 30.51 -62.07 23.60
N VAL A 293 30.29 -61.13 24.53
CA VAL A 293 30.89 -60.78 25.86
C VAL A 293 32.12 -61.55 26.40
N PRO A 294 33.04 -60.82 27.08
CA PRO A 294 33.42 -61.19 28.45
C PRO A 294 33.27 -60.04 29.47
N GLU A 295 32.77 -60.37 30.68
CA GLU A 295 32.76 -59.55 31.92
C GLU A 295 34.06 -59.76 32.76
N PRO A 296 34.23 -59.20 33.99
CA PRO A 296 34.35 -57.77 34.35
C PRO A 296 35.60 -57.48 35.25
N THR A 297 35.73 -56.22 35.72
CA THR A 297 36.46 -55.68 36.92
C THR A 297 37.80 -54.92 36.71
N PRO A 298 38.19 -53.98 37.62
CA PRO A 298 37.41 -53.20 38.61
C PRO A 298 37.64 -51.67 38.59
N GLU A 299 36.80 -50.98 39.37
CA GLU A 299 36.75 -49.55 39.72
C GLU A 299 38.09 -48.90 40.13
N VAL A 300 38.26 -47.62 39.75
CA VAL A 300 38.95 -46.60 40.55
C VAL A 300 38.20 -45.27 40.42
N GLU A 301 37.76 -44.74 41.57
CA GLU A 301 37.05 -43.47 41.77
C GLU A 301 37.98 -42.22 41.77
N PRO A 302 37.45 -40.98 41.79
CA PRO A 302 38.00 -39.84 41.05
C PRO A 302 38.87 -38.87 41.86
N GLU A 303 39.75 -38.14 41.16
CA GLU A 303 40.41 -36.93 41.68
C GLU A 303 39.67 -35.66 41.24
N GLN A 304 39.38 -34.83 42.22
CA GLN A 304 38.68 -33.55 42.14
C GLN A 304 39.61 -32.46 41.58
N ARG A 305 39.08 -31.56 40.75
CA ARG A 305 39.74 -30.29 40.42
C ARG A 305 38.76 -29.14 40.59
N GLU A 306 39.18 -28.19 41.42
CA GLU A 306 38.42 -27.04 41.94
C GLU A 306 38.05 -26.00 40.86
N PRO A 307 36.92 -25.28 41.02
CA PRO A 307 36.54 -24.17 40.15
C PRO A 307 37.22 -22.86 40.56
N SER A 308 37.67 -22.08 39.58
CA SER A 308 38.24 -20.74 39.79
C SER A 308 37.17 -19.66 39.51
N PRO A 309 37.11 -18.56 40.29
CA PRO A 309 35.95 -17.66 40.38
C PRO A 309 35.93 -16.47 39.38
N GLU A 310 34.73 -15.91 39.19
CA GLU A 310 34.41 -14.66 38.50
C GLU A 310 35.11 -13.42 39.10
N PRO A 311 35.39 -12.37 38.31
CA PRO A 311 35.89 -11.10 38.82
C PRO A 311 34.77 -10.09 39.14
N GLU A 312 34.85 -9.51 40.35
CA GLU A 312 34.08 -8.34 40.83
C GLU A 312 34.81 -6.98 40.56
N PRO A 313 34.12 -5.82 40.65
CA PRO A 313 34.48 -4.56 39.99
C PRO A 313 35.35 -3.63 40.87
N PRO A 314 35.98 -2.58 40.30
CA PRO A 314 36.64 -1.55 41.12
C PRO A 314 35.81 -0.26 41.29
N VAL A 315 35.92 0.33 42.49
CA VAL A 315 35.32 1.59 42.94
C VAL A 315 36.42 2.58 43.40
N GLU A 316 36.32 3.83 42.92
CA GLU A 316 36.78 5.17 43.37
C GLU A 316 38.10 5.44 44.16
N ALA A 317 38.83 6.50 43.75
CA ALA A 317 39.10 7.74 44.54
C ALA A 317 39.93 8.82 43.80
N GLU A 318 39.63 10.09 44.14
CA GLU A 318 40.07 11.42 43.67
C GLU A 318 41.60 11.74 43.88
N GLN A 319 42.30 12.75 43.33
CA GLN A 319 42.07 14.21 43.25
C GLN A 319 43.18 14.93 42.40
N GLU A 320 42.92 16.20 42.04
CA GLU A 320 43.53 17.22 41.12
C GLU A 320 45.03 17.67 41.28
N PRO A 321 45.67 18.40 40.31
CA PRO A 321 45.39 19.84 40.08
C PRO A 321 45.47 20.43 38.64
N GLU A 322 44.86 21.61 38.58
CA GLU A 322 44.62 22.64 37.57
C GLU A 322 45.79 23.10 36.68
N ALA A 323 45.53 23.32 35.38
CA ALA A 323 46.29 24.21 34.50
C ALA A 323 45.39 24.86 33.43
N ALA A 324 45.57 26.17 33.25
CA ALA A 324 44.70 27.13 32.58
C ALA A 324 44.44 26.93 31.06
N PRO A 325 43.32 27.46 30.52
CA PRO A 325 42.93 27.31 29.13
C PRO A 325 43.54 28.39 28.20
N VAL A 326 43.83 27.99 26.96
CA VAL A 326 44.28 28.87 25.87
C VAL A 326 43.09 29.40 25.08
N GLU A 327 43.09 30.70 24.85
CA GLU A 327 42.13 31.52 24.12
C GLU A 327 41.90 31.08 22.66
N GLN A 328 40.63 31.09 22.23
CA GLN A 328 40.27 31.40 20.85
C GLN A 328 39.17 32.47 20.86
N GLN A 329 39.46 33.54 20.13
CA GLN A 329 38.79 34.83 20.17
C GLN A 329 37.42 34.80 19.49
N GLN A 330 36.46 35.43 20.16
CA GLN A 330 35.16 35.83 19.64
C GLN A 330 35.33 37.04 18.71
N GLN A 331 34.62 37.06 17.58
CA GLN A 331 34.32 38.29 16.86
C GLN A 331 32.85 38.63 17.10
N GLU A 332 32.62 39.78 17.71
CA GLU A 332 31.32 40.42 17.93
C GLU A 332 30.74 40.95 16.61
N GLU A 333 29.46 40.69 16.35
CA GLU A 333 28.61 41.45 15.44
C GLU A 333 27.86 42.55 16.22
N PRO A 334 27.68 43.76 15.65
CA PRO A 334 27.02 44.85 16.36
C PRO A 334 25.49 44.82 16.20
N GLU A 335 24.83 45.23 17.28
CA GLU A 335 23.39 45.43 17.45
C GLU A 335 22.86 46.62 16.61
N ALA A 336 21.71 46.46 15.95
CA ALA A 336 20.90 47.57 15.41
C ALA A 336 19.39 47.26 15.48
N ALA A 337 18.63 48.30 15.81
CA ALA A 337 17.24 48.36 16.27
C ALA A 337 16.14 48.05 15.18
N PRO A 338 14.84 47.99 15.55
CA PRO A 338 13.81 47.27 14.79
C PRO A 338 13.16 48.09 13.67
N VAL A 339 12.75 47.42 12.59
CA VAL A 339 11.98 48.00 11.47
C VAL A 339 10.73 47.16 11.18
N GLU A 340 9.63 47.87 10.95
CA GLU A 340 8.27 47.43 10.68
C GLU A 340 8.13 46.43 9.52
N GLN A 341 7.14 45.54 9.65
CA GLN A 341 6.72 44.61 8.61
C GLN A 341 5.78 45.30 7.61
N GLN A 342 6.12 45.21 6.32
CA GLN A 342 5.18 45.30 5.19
C GLN A 342 5.43 44.15 4.20
N PRO A 343 4.41 43.67 3.48
CA PRO A 343 4.39 42.34 2.88
C PRO A 343 5.11 42.28 1.53
N GLN A 344 5.85 41.20 1.29
CA GLN A 344 6.44 40.91 -0.02
C GLN A 344 5.42 40.20 -0.92
N GLN A 345 5.29 40.77 -2.12
CA GLN A 345 4.43 40.37 -3.21
C GLN A 345 4.98 39.13 -3.92
N GLN A 346 4.06 38.30 -4.40
CA GLN A 346 4.30 37.18 -5.31
C GLN A 346 4.73 37.72 -6.68
N GLU A 347 5.83 37.22 -7.22
CA GLU A 347 6.14 37.32 -8.65
C GLU A 347 5.48 36.14 -9.37
N GLU A 348 4.44 36.45 -10.14
CA GLU A 348 3.86 35.58 -11.16
C GLU A 348 4.72 35.67 -12.43
N GLU A 349 5.16 34.53 -12.94
CA GLU A 349 5.82 34.44 -14.26
C GLU A 349 4.74 34.18 -15.31
N GLU A 350 4.30 35.25 -15.96
CA GLU A 350 3.31 35.28 -17.04
C GLU A 350 4.01 35.09 -18.40
N LEU A 351 3.62 34.07 -19.17
CA LEU A 351 4.02 33.86 -20.57
C LEU A 351 2.87 34.29 -21.49
N GLU A 352 3.07 35.39 -22.21
CA GLU A 352 2.16 35.89 -23.26
C GLU A 352 2.02 34.94 -24.47
N PRO A 353 0.86 34.90 -25.14
CA PRO A 353 0.75 34.50 -26.53
C PRO A 353 0.72 35.70 -27.49
N THR A 354 1.44 35.58 -28.60
CA THR A 354 1.50 36.55 -29.69
C THR A 354 0.23 36.59 -30.54
N ALA A 355 -0.06 37.81 -31.02
CA ALA A 355 -1.26 38.29 -31.69
C ALA A 355 -1.62 37.62 -33.04
N ALA A 356 -2.92 37.58 -33.32
CA ALA A 356 -3.51 37.58 -34.66
C ALA A 356 -4.58 38.69 -34.75
N GLU A 357 -4.60 39.35 -35.90
CA GLU A 357 -5.25 40.64 -36.19
C GLU A 357 -6.78 40.69 -36.10
N GLN A 358 -7.25 41.75 -35.43
CA GLN A 358 -8.28 42.73 -35.82
C GLN A 358 -9.39 42.31 -36.80
N HIS A 359 -10.64 42.33 -36.33
CA HIS A 359 -11.73 43.01 -37.02
C HIS A 359 -12.79 43.52 -36.02
N GLN A 360 -13.13 44.79 -36.16
CA GLN A 360 -14.10 45.57 -35.37
C GLN A 360 -15.54 45.20 -35.72
N GLU A 361 -16.39 45.06 -34.69
CA GLU A 361 -17.85 45.26 -34.79
C GLU A 361 -18.20 46.75 -34.69
N PRO A 362 -19.38 47.17 -35.19
CA PRO A 362 -20.07 48.33 -34.66
C PRO A 362 -21.43 48.00 -34.01
N GLU A 363 -21.76 48.83 -33.03
CA GLU A 363 -22.89 48.88 -32.09
C GLU A 363 -24.33 48.89 -32.65
N PRO A 364 -25.35 48.74 -31.77
CA PRO A 364 -26.75 48.48 -32.11
C PRO A 364 -27.64 49.74 -32.13
N THR A 365 -28.82 49.63 -32.78
CA THR A 365 -29.89 50.63 -32.69
C THR A 365 -31.25 49.96 -32.45
N ALA A 366 -31.97 50.47 -31.45
CA ALA A 366 -33.30 50.05 -30.98
C ALA A 366 -34.47 50.56 -31.84
N VAL A 367 -35.59 49.82 -31.90
CA VAL A 367 -36.99 50.33 -31.96
C VAL A 367 -37.97 49.25 -31.42
N GLU A 368 -38.89 49.64 -30.52
CA GLU A 368 -40.02 48.88 -29.92
C GLU A 368 -41.29 48.81 -30.84
N PRO A 369 -42.54 48.55 -30.35
CA PRO A 369 -43.15 47.27 -29.91
C PRO A 369 -44.53 46.97 -30.56
N SER A 370 -45.16 45.80 -30.30
CA SER A 370 -46.63 45.63 -30.36
C SER A 370 -47.14 44.44 -29.53
N GLU A 371 -47.93 44.78 -28.51
CA GLU A 371 -49.21 44.19 -28.03
C GLU A 371 -49.38 42.68 -27.66
N GLU A 372 -49.69 42.51 -26.37
CA GLU A 372 -50.53 41.53 -25.66
C GLU A 372 -51.93 41.26 -26.30
N PRO A 373 -52.80 40.29 -25.85
CA PRO A 373 -52.95 39.83 -24.45
C PRO A 373 -53.29 38.35 -24.17
N GLN A 374 -53.24 38.07 -22.87
CA GLN A 374 -53.67 36.88 -22.14
C GLN A 374 -55.20 36.67 -22.10
N THR A 375 -55.63 35.41 -21.98
CA THR A 375 -56.71 34.89 -21.10
C THR A 375 -56.41 33.39 -20.89
N GLY A 376 -56.57 32.70 -19.75
CA GLY A 376 -57.25 32.93 -18.49
C GLY A 376 -58.31 31.83 -18.26
N GLY A 377 -58.07 30.91 -17.29
CA GLY A 377 -59.17 30.26 -16.53
C GLY A 377 -59.40 28.74 -16.66
N THR A 378 -58.91 27.99 -15.65
CA THR A 378 -59.63 27.03 -14.76
C THR A 378 -60.70 26.05 -15.30
N GLY A 379 -60.59 24.76 -14.92
CA GLY A 379 -61.72 23.82 -14.90
C GLY A 379 -61.34 22.41 -14.43
N ASP A 380 -62.05 21.95 -13.40
CA ASP A 380 -61.87 20.77 -12.55
C ASP A 380 -62.60 19.50 -13.09
N GLY A 381 -62.25 18.32 -12.57
CA GLY A 381 -63.19 17.20 -12.39
C GLY A 381 -63.18 16.02 -13.39
N GLY A 382 -62.58 14.90 -12.96
CA GLY A 382 -63.34 13.68 -12.62
C GLY A 382 -63.84 12.70 -13.71
N LEU A 383 -63.32 11.48 -13.57
CA LEU A 383 -64.00 10.17 -13.62
C LEU A 383 -64.09 9.36 -14.93
N GLU A 384 -63.82 8.07 -14.70
CA GLU A 384 -64.35 6.84 -15.29
C GLU A 384 -63.47 5.95 -16.17
N GLU A 385 -63.57 4.68 -15.79
CA GLU A 385 -62.87 3.47 -16.20
C GLU A 385 -63.12 3.11 -17.67
N THR A 386 -62.21 2.33 -18.25
CA THR A 386 -62.62 1.12 -19.00
C THR A 386 -61.43 0.17 -19.17
N SER A 387 -61.57 -0.98 -18.54
CA SER A 387 -60.91 -2.25 -18.81
C SER A 387 -61.18 -2.77 -20.23
N ILE A 388 -60.29 -3.64 -20.75
CA ILE A 388 -60.52 -4.92 -21.50
C ILE A 388 -59.24 -5.21 -22.33
N THR A 389 -58.37 -6.17 -21.96
CA THR A 389 -58.36 -7.63 -22.22
C THR A 389 -57.51 -8.05 -23.44
N THR A 390 -56.40 -8.73 -23.13
CA THR A 390 -55.63 -9.78 -23.85
C THR A 390 -55.64 -9.90 -25.37
N THR A 391 -54.44 -10.03 -25.95
CA THR A 391 -54.12 -11.16 -26.85
C THR A 391 -52.64 -11.53 -26.77
N THR A 392 -52.42 -12.83 -26.55
CA THR A 392 -51.19 -13.60 -26.57
C THR A 392 -50.61 -13.71 -27.98
N THR A 393 -49.27 -13.64 -28.11
CA THR A 393 -48.53 -14.40 -29.13
C THR A 393 -47.14 -14.76 -28.60
N GLU A 394 -46.87 -16.07 -28.63
CA GLU A 394 -45.57 -16.77 -28.60
C GLU A 394 -44.55 -16.09 -29.52
N GLY A 395 -43.23 -16.15 -29.35
CA GLY A 395 -42.33 -16.95 -28.54
C GLY A 395 -40.97 -16.91 -29.27
N THR A 396 -39.84 -16.97 -28.55
CA THR A 396 -38.57 -17.60 -28.96
C THR A 396 -37.52 -17.36 -27.89
N ASP A 397 -37.34 -18.39 -27.06
CA ASP A 397 -36.06 -19.05 -26.75
C ASP A 397 -34.76 -18.22 -26.84
N THR A 398 -34.21 -17.89 -25.67
CA THR A 398 -32.76 -17.75 -25.47
C THR A 398 -32.36 -18.40 -24.15
N THR A 399 -31.81 -19.60 -24.29
CA THR A 399 -30.90 -20.30 -23.37
C THR A 399 -30.17 -19.42 -22.36
N GLU A 400 -30.46 -19.63 -21.08
CA GLU A 400 -29.57 -19.31 -19.96
C GLU A 400 -28.24 -20.03 -20.14
N LYS A 401 -27.15 -19.26 -20.19
CA LYS A 401 -25.80 -19.78 -20.11
C LYS A 401 -25.21 -19.40 -18.76
N ILE A 402 -25.16 -20.43 -17.93
CA ILE A 402 -24.45 -20.58 -16.67
C ILE A 402 -23.07 -19.92 -16.76
N ALA A 403 -22.85 -18.87 -15.98
CA ALA A 403 -21.51 -18.36 -15.68
C ALA A 403 -21.08 -19.00 -14.35
N SER A 404 -20.09 -19.88 -14.44
CA SER A 404 -19.52 -20.60 -13.31
C SER A 404 -18.78 -19.63 -12.38
N SER A 405 -19.24 -19.57 -11.14
CA SER A 405 -18.48 -19.13 -9.98
C SER A 405 -17.28 -20.07 -9.76
N ALA A 406 -16.07 -19.55 -9.89
CA ALA A 406 -14.89 -20.15 -9.28
C ALA A 406 -14.77 -19.60 -7.84
N PRO A 407 -14.45 -20.44 -6.84
CA PRO A 407 -14.48 -20.05 -5.44
C PRO A 407 -13.15 -19.41 -5.06
N ASN A 408 -13.12 -18.09 -4.91
CA ASN A 408 -12.07 -17.42 -4.17
C ASN A 408 -12.69 -17.00 -2.84
N GLY A 409 -12.04 -17.36 -1.73
CA GLY A 409 -12.48 -17.02 -0.39
C GLY A 409 -12.83 -15.55 -0.29
N ASP A 410 -13.96 -15.28 0.36
CA ASP A 410 -14.48 -13.94 0.59
C ASP A 410 -13.43 -13.11 1.35
N VAL A 411 -12.68 -12.28 0.62
CA VAL A 411 -11.95 -11.15 1.23
C VAL A 411 -13.03 -10.21 1.75
N GLN A 412 -13.09 -10.02 3.07
CA GLN A 412 -13.91 -8.96 3.66
C GLN A 412 -13.50 -7.63 3.03
N GLY A 413 -14.42 -7.01 2.30
CA GLY A 413 -14.22 -5.74 1.60
C GLY A 413 -14.69 -5.79 0.15
N GLN A 414 -15.97 -5.47 -0.08
CA GLN A 414 -16.44 -5.20 -1.45
C GLN A 414 -15.74 -3.95 -1.98
N VAL A 415 -15.10 -4.06 -3.14
CA VAL A 415 -14.55 -2.92 -3.86
C VAL A 415 -15.65 -2.37 -4.76
N GLU A 416 -16.05 -1.13 -4.53
CA GLU A 416 -17.11 -0.45 -5.26
C GLU A 416 -16.56 0.80 -5.96
N ALA A 417 -17.15 1.20 -7.08
CA ALA A 417 -16.85 2.49 -7.68
C ALA A 417 -17.57 3.60 -6.90
N ALA A 418 -16.85 4.66 -6.51
CA ALA A 418 -17.49 5.85 -5.96
C ALA A 418 -18.33 6.52 -7.05
N GLN A 419 -19.62 6.73 -6.78
CA GLN A 419 -20.55 7.42 -7.68
C GLN A 419 -20.46 8.93 -7.58
#